data_AF-A0AAE2W910-F1
#
_entry.id   AF-A0AAE2W910-F1
#
_cell.length_a   1.000
_cell.length_b   1.000
_cell.length_c   1.000
_cell.angle_alpha   90.00
_cell.angle_beta   90.00
_cell.angle_gamma   90.00
#
_symmetry.space_group_name_H-M   'P 1'
#
loop_
_entity.id
_entity.type
_entity.pdbx_description
1 polymer ?
#
loop_
_entity_poly.entity_id
_entity_poly.type
_entity_poly.pdbx_seq_one_letter_code
_entity_poly.pdbx_strand_id
1 'polypeptide(L)'
;MTLTRDDVIDVLTAAASVDLRKIGDADVAGWSATLRADLDRDLALEALRVHYATSAERLMPAHINKLAVQIRRDRAEREKAAEITARPDRQLGGLPINADGDPVWTAYEVNDAIGRECPTCKQPPDHACVNLATDTARKIPCQSRLKAQG
;
A
#
# COMPACT_ATOMS: atom_id res chain seq x y z
N MET A 1 9.40 -0.34 -17.26
CA MET A 1 9.90 0.26 -18.51
C MET A 1 9.87 1.76 -18.32
N THR A 2 10.89 2.47 -18.80
CA THR A 2 11.04 3.92 -18.62
C THR A 2 10.42 4.66 -19.80
N LEU A 3 9.85 5.85 -19.58
CA LEU A 3 9.31 6.71 -20.65
C LEU A 3 10.38 7.02 -21.72
N THR A 4 10.02 6.79 -22.98
CA THR A 4 10.76 7.24 -24.15
C THR A 4 10.30 8.64 -24.58
N ARG A 5 11.04 9.26 -25.51
CA ARG A 5 10.63 10.55 -26.10
C ARG A 5 9.25 10.46 -26.76
N ASP A 6 8.97 9.36 -27.45
CA ASP A 6 7.68 9.15 -28.13
C ASP A 6 6.55 8.97 -27.11
N ASP A 7 6.80 8.29 -25.99
CA ASP A 7 5.82 8.19 -24.90
C ASP A 7 5.49 9.57 -24.31
N VAL A 8 6.49 10.47 -24.18
CA VAL A 8 6.27 11.85 -23.72
C VAL A 8 5.43 12.63 -24.73
N ILE A 9 5.66 12.45 -26.03
CA ILE A 9 4.84 13.06 -27.09
C ILE A 9 3.40 12.58 -26.98
N ASP A 10 3.17 11.29 -26.75
CA ASP A 10 1.83 10.74 -26.57
C ASP A 10 1.09 11.35 -25.37
N VAL A 11 1.78 11.47 -24.23
CA VAL A 11 1.21 12.11 -23.02
C VAL A 11 0.88 13.58 -23.28
N LEU A 12 1.78 14.31 -23.94
CA LEU A 12 1.56 15.72 -24.29
C LEU A 12 0.41 15.88 -25.29
N THR A 13 0.31 14.99 -26.26
CA THR A 13 -0.77 14.98 -27.27
C THR A 13 -2.12 14.73 -26.63
N ALA A 14 -2.21 13.77 -25.71
CA ALA A 14 -3.40 13.54 -24.92
C ALA A 14 -3.78 14.79 -24.10
N ALA A 15 -2.81 15.45 -23.46
CA ALA A 15 -3.05 16.66 -22.68
C ALA A 15 -3.58 17.82 -23.55
N ALA A 16 -3.05 17.98 -24.77
CA ALA A 16 -3.44 19.05 -25.70
C ALA A 16 -4.90 19.00 -26.13
N SER A 17 -5.51 17.81 -26.16
CA SER A 17 -6.94 17.66 -26.45
C SER A 17 -7.86 18.34 -25.42
N VAL A 18 -7.37 18.56 -24.19
CA VAL A 18 -8.14 19.12 -23.09
C VAL A 18 -7.72 20.57 -22.79
N ASP A 19 -6.41 20.82 -22.70
CA ASP A 19 -5.89 22.12 -22.27
C ASP A 19 -5.43 23.02 -23.42
N LEU A 20 -5.67 22.59 -24.66
CA LEU A 20 -5.39 23.32 -25.91
C LEU A 20 -3.94 23.81 -26.00
N ARG A 21 -2.97 23.07 -25.41
CA ARG A 21 -1.55 23.40 -25.53
C ARG A 21 -1.04 23.20 -26.96
N LYS A 22 -0.13 24.07 -27.38
CA LYS A 22 0.73 23.83 -28.53
C LYS A 22 1.95 23.06 -28.05
N ILE A 23 2.31 21.99 -28.75
CA ILE A 23 3.45 21.14 -28.42
C ILE A 23 4.59 21.47 -29.38
N GLY A 24 5.70 21.95 -28.85
CA GLY A 24 6.96 22.10 -29.58
C GLY A 24 8.05 21.19 -29.02
N ASP A 25 9.19 21.12 -29.72
CA ASP A 25 10.33 20.32 -29.29
C ASP A 25 10.86 20.70 -27.90
N ALA A 26 10.78 21.99 -27.54
CA ALA A 26 11.14 22.48 -26.21
C ALA A 26 10.22 21.92 -25.11
N ASP A 27 8.91 21.78 -25.37
CA ASP A 27 7.97 21.19 -24.43
C ASP A 27 8.28 19.71 -24.21
N VAL A 28 8.55 18.98 -25.29
CA VAL A 28 8.93 17.56 -25.23
C VAL A 28 10.21 17.38 -24.42
N ALA A 29 11.23 18.20 -24.67
CA ALA A 29 12.49 18.15 -23.93
C ALA A 29 12.30 18.50 -22.44
N GLY A 30 11.54 19.55 -22.14
CA GLY A 30 11.26 19.97 -20.76
C GLY A 30 10.47 18.91 -19.97
N TRP A 31 9.45 18.31 -20.60
CA TRP A 31 8.69 17.23 -19.98
C TRP A 31 9.54 15.98 -19.78
N SER A 32 10.34 15.59 -20.78
CA SER A 32 11.26 14.45 -20.67
C SER A 32 12.26 14.61 -19.52
N ALA A 33 12.73 15.84 -19.27
CA ALA A 33 13.66 16.13 -18.17
C ALA A 33 12.98 16.21 -16.78
N THR A 34 11.67 16.46 -16.73
CA THR A 34 10.95 16.71 -15.46
C THR A 34 10.17 15.48 -14.97
N LEU A 35 9.68 14.65 -15.90
CA LEU A 35 9.00 13.42 -15.55
C LEU A 35 9.98 12.44 -14.89
N ARG A 36 9.47 11.67 -13.93
CA ARG A 36 10.31 10.70 -13.21
C ARG A 36 10.83 9.63 -14.17
N ALA A 37 12.11 9.27 -14.01
CA ALA A 37 12.75 8.25 -14.84
C ALA A 37 12.11 6.86 -14.72
N ASP A 38 11.51 6.55 -13.56
CA ASP A 38 10.86 5.26 -13.28
C ASP A 38 9.40 5.20 -13.74
N LEU A 39 8.89 6.27 -14.38
CA LEU A 39 7.53 6.33 -14.90
C LEU A 39 7.44 5.57 -16.22
N ASP A 40 6.35 4.81 -16.39
CA ASP A 40 5.96 4.18 -17.65
C ASP A 40 4.80 4.96 -18.31
N ARG A 41 4.57 4.73 -19.61
CA ARG A 41 3.55 5.42 -20.40
C ARG A 41 2.13 5.22 -19.85
N ASP A 42 1.77 4.01 -19.48
CA ASP A 42 0.41 3.68 -19.05
C ASP A 42 0.06 4.39 -17.74
N LEU A 43 0.99 4.39 -16.78
CA LEU A 43 0.83 5.10 -15.52
C LEU A 43 0.80 6.62 -15.72
N ALA A 44 1.56 7.16 -16.67
CA ALA A 44 1.51 8.58 -17.02
C ALA A 44 0.13 8.97 -17.59
N LEU A 45 -0.43 8.16 -18.49
CA LEU A 45 -1.76 8.39 -19.06
C LEU A 45 -2.87 8.22 -18.03
N GLU A 46 -2.73 7.28 -17.09
CA GLU A 46 -3.66 7.15 -15.97
C GLU A 46 -3.61 8.37 -15.04
N ALA A 47 -2.41 8.83 -14.67
CA ALA A 47 -2.24 10.06 -13.89
C ALA A 47 -2.87 11.27 -14.60
N LEU A 48 -2.74 11.37 -15.92
CA LEU A 48 -3.41 12.41 -16.72
C LEU A 48 -4.94 12.33 -16.61
N ARG A 49 -5.51 11.12 -16.72
CA ARG A 49 -6.97 10.90 -16.57
C ARG A 49 -7.45 11.29 -15.18
N VAL A 50 -6.71 10.89 -14.13
CA VAL A 50 -7.04 11.24 -12.75
C VAL A 50 -6.98 12.75 -12.55
N HIS A 51 -5.95 13.43 -13.08
CA HIS A 51 -5.83 14.89 -12.99
C HIS A 51 -7.05 15.58 -13.58
N TYR A 52 -7.41 15.28 -14.82
CA TYR A 52 -8.55 15.93 -15.47
C TYR A 52 -9.91 15.54 -14.88
N ALA A 53 -10.01 14.39 -14.21
CA ALA A 53 -11.22 14.00 -13.50
C ALA A 53 -11.39 14.71 -12.14
N THR A 54 -10.30 15.21 -11.54
CA THR A 54 -10.29 15.67 -10.14
C THR A 54 -9.80 17.10 -9.95
N SER A 55 -9.24 17.71 -10.99
CA SER A 55 -8.68 19.06 -10.96
C SER A 55 -9.07 19.84 -12.20
N ALA A 56 -9.36 21.14 -12.00
CA ALA A 56 -9.58 22.10 -13.07
C ALA A 56 -8.29 22.83 -13.48
N GLU A 57 -7.17 22.57 -12.80
CA GLU A 57 -5.89 23.23 -13.10
C GLU A 57 -5.29 22.73 -14.41
N ARG A 58 -4.52 23.60 -15.07
CA ARG A 58 -3.72 23.21 -16.23
C ARG A 58 -2.72 22.12 -15.84
N LEU A 59 -2.66 21.05 -16.63
CA LEU A 59 -1.79 19.91 -16.34
C LEU A 59 -0.30 20.27 -16.48
N MET A 60 0.51 19.94 -15.48
CA MET A 60 1.96 20.12 -15.47
C MET A 60 2.67 18.78 -15.18
N PRO A 61 3.96 18.60 -15.54
CA PRO A 61 4.69 17.36 -15.24
C PRO A 61 4.67 17.00 -13.75
N ALA A 62 4.72 18.00 -12.88
CA ALA A 62 4.67 17.82 -11.43
C ALA A 62 3.37 17.13 -10.97
N HIS A 63 2.23 17.41 -11.62
CA HIS A 63 0.96 16.75 -11.32
C HIS A 63 1.01 15.27 -11.66
N ILE A 64 1.56 14.93 -12.83
CA ILE A 64 1.76 13.53 -13.25
C ILE A 64 2.66 12.79 -12.26
N ASN A 65 3.80 13.38 -11.88
CA ASN A 65 4.71 12.77 -10.93
C ASN A 65 4.05 12.49 -9.57
N LYS A 66 3.29 13.46 -9.04
CA LYS A 66 2.58 13.34 -7.77
C LYS A 66 1.52 12.24 -7.86
N LEU A 67 0.69 12.25 -8.90
CA LEU A 67 -0.40 11.30 -9.08
C LEU A 67 0.12 9.88 -9.34
N ALA A 68 1.21 9.71 -10.08
CA ALA A 68 1.84 8.41 -10.30
C ALA A 68 2.29 7.75 -8.99
N VAL A 69 2.88 8.53 -8.07
CA VAL A 69 3.25 8.05 -6.73
C VAL A 69 2.01 7.66 -5.93
N GLN A 70 0.95 8.46 -5.99
CA GLN A 70 -0.31 8.17 -5.31
C GLN A 70 -0.95 6.88 -5.85
N ILE A 71 -1.08 6.73 -7.17
CA ILE A 71 -1.64 5.52 -7.80
C ILE A 71 -0.86 4.26 -7.39
N ARG A 72 0.48 4.32 -7.41
CA ARG A 72 1.31 3.18 -6.98
C ARG A 72 1.09 2.84 -5.51
N ARG A 73 1.03 3.86 -4.65
CA ARG A 73 0.76 3.69 -3.23
C ARG A 73 -0.61 3.06 -3.00
N ASP A 74 -1.65 3.58 -3.64
CA ASP A 74 -3.02 3.07 -3.52
C ASP A 74 -3.11 1.62 -3.99
N ARG A 75 -2.42 1.25 -5.07
CA ARG A 75 -2.35 -0.15 -5.53
C ARG A 75 -1.66 -1.05 -4.51
N ALA A 76 -0.51 -0.64 -3.98
CA ALA A 76 0.20 -1.40 -2.98
C ALA A 76 -0.60 -1.55 -1.67
N GLU A 77 -1.34 -0.51 -1.27
CA GLU A 77 -2.23 -0.56 -0.10
C GLU A 77 -3.42 -1.51 -0.35
N ARG A 78 -4.04 -1.46 -1.54
CA ARG A 78 -5.11 -2.41 -1.91
C ARG A 78 -4.63 -3.85 -1.97
N GLU A 79 -3.43 -4.09 -2.51
CA GLU A 79 -2.84 -5.43 -2.57
C GLU A 79 -2.58 -5.99 -1.17
N LYS A 80 -1.98 -5.19 -0.27
CA LYS A 80 -1.80 -5.57 1.14
C LYS A 80 -3.13 -5.84 1.84
N ALA A 81 -4.13 -5.00 1.62
CA ALA A 81 -5.46 -5.21 2.19
C ALA A 81 -6.09 -6.50 1.65
N ALA A 82 -5.97 -6.77 0.35
CA ALA A 82 -6.45 -7.99 -0.28
C ALA A 82 -5.75 -9.23 0.29
N GLU A 83 -4.43 -9.19 0.49
CA GLU A 83 -3.67 -10.29 1.10
C GLU A 83 -4.18 -10.60 2.52
N ILE A 84 -4.37 -9.57 3.35
CA ILE A 84 -4.90 -9.72 4.71
C ILE A 84 -6.29 -10.36 4.67
N THR A 85 -7.16 -9.95 3.75
CA THR A 85 -8.51 -10.53 3.63
C THR A 85 -8.51 -11.96 3.08
N ALA A 86 -7.58 -12.32 2.19
CA ALA A 86 -7.52 -13.64 1.56
C ALA A 86 -7.03 -14.74 2.52
N ARG A 87 -6.31 -14.37 3.59
CA ARG A 87 -5.75 -15.30 4.58
C ARG A 87 -6.32 -15.01 5.98
N PRO A 88 -7.62 -15.30 6.23
CA PRO A 88 -8.23 -15.01 7.52
C PRO A 88 -7.57 -15.82 8.63
N ASP A 89 -7.12 -15.12 9.67
CA ASP A 89 -6.42 -15.72 10.80
C ASP A 89 -7.40 -16.38 11.77
N ARG A 90 -7.46 -17.72 11.72
CA ARG A 90 -8.34 -18.51 12.59
C ARG A 90 -7.98 -18.43 14.07
N GLN A 91 -6.72 -18.14 14.43
CA GLN A 91 -6.31 -17.99 15.84
C GLN A 91 -6.86 -16.69 16.47
N LEU A 92 -7.31 -15.75 15.62
CA LEU A 92 -7.90 -14.47 16.00
C LEU A 92 -9.38 -14.35 15.58
N GLY A 93 -10.05 -15.48 15.33
CA GLY A 93 -11.46 -15.49 14.96
C GLY A 93 -11.75 -14.88 13.58
N GLY A 94 -10.77 -14.84 12.68
CA GLY A 94 -10.93 -14.37 11.30
C GLY A 94 -10.93 -12.84 11.13
N LEU A 95 -10.42 -12.09 12.11
CA LEU A 95 -10.28 -10.64 11.99
C LEU A 95 -9.36 -10.26 10.81
N PRO A 96 -9.71 -9.23 10.01
CA PRO A 96 -8.91 -8.78 8.87
C PRO A 96 -7.76 -7.89 9.34
N ILE A 97 -6.90 -8.40 10.22
CA ILE A 97 -5.73 -7.71 10.76
C ILE A 97 -4.47 -8.55 10.56
N ASN A 98 -3.34 -7.88 10.31
CA ASN A 98 -2.04 -8.54 10.39
C ASN A 98 -1.50 -8.45 11.83
N ALA A 99 -1.64 -9.54 12.57
CA ALA A 99 -1.16 -9.65 13.95
C ALA A 99 0.28 -10.15 14.07
N ASP A 100 0.95 -10.48 12.97
CA ASP A 100 2.34 -10.94 12.98
C ASP A 100 3.30 -9.76 13.20
N GLY A 101 4.39 -10.01 13.91
CA GLY A 101 5.48 -9.09 14.19
C GLY A 101 5.79 -8.93 15.69
N ASP A 102 6.57 -7.90 16.01
CA ASP A 102 7.09 -7.68 17.35
C ASP A 102 5.96 -7.58 18.40
N PRO A 103 6.04 -8.34 19.51
CA PRO A 103 5.00 -8.34 20.54
C PRO A 103 4.77 -6.94 21.13
N VAL A 104 3.50 -6.52 21.16
CA VAL A 104 3.08 -5.35 21.91
C VAL A 104 2.77 -5.82 23.32
N TRP A 105 3.77 -5.82 24.20
CA TRP A 105 3.67 -6.40 25.54
C TRP A 105 2.51 -5.84 26.37
N THR A 106 2.18 -4.55 26.21
CA THR A 106 1.01 -3.93 26.86
C THR A 106 -0.30 -4.63 26.49
N ALA A 107 -0.44 -5.17 25.28
CA ALA A 107 -1.61 -5.96 24.89
C ALA A 107 -1.68 -7.32 25.61
N TYR A 108 -0.54 -7.88 26.03
CA TYR A 108 -0.49 -9.08 26.84
C TYR A 108 -0.74 -8.78 28.32
N GLU A 109 -0.14 -7.71 28.83
CA GLU A 109 -0.23 -7.28 30.24
C GLU A 109 -1.65 -6.84 30.62
N VAL A 110 -2.29 -5.96 29.84
CA VAL A 110 -3.64 -5.44 30.13
C VAL A 110 -4.70 -6.55 30.16
N ASN A 111 -4.47 -7.62 29.41
CA ASN A 111 -5.39 -8.76 29.35
C ASN A 111 -4.99 -9.91 30.27
N ASP A 112 -3.97 -9.73 31.12
CA ASP A 112 -3.38 -10.76 31.98
C ASP A 112 -3.06 -12.07 31.22
N ALA A 113 -2.68 -11.92 29.95
CA ALA A 113 -2.40 -13.03 29.05
C ALA A 113 -0.95 -13.51 29.19
N ILE A 114 -0.03 -12.62 29.60
CA ILE A 114 1.40 -12.92 29.69
C ILE A 114 1.71 -14.04 30.69
N GLY A 115 0.98 -14.12 31.81
CA GLY A 115 1.24 -15.08 32.88
C GLY A 115 0.70 -16.50 32.65
N ARG A 116 0.16 -16.83 31.47
CA ARG A 116 -0.58 -18.08 31.23
C ARG A 116 -0.10 -18.79 29.99
N GLU A 117 -0.11 -20.11 29.96
CA GLU A 117 0.14 -20.87 28.73
C GLU A 117 -1.00 -20.68 27.72
N CYS A 118 -0.68 -20.50 26.44
CA CYS A 118 -1.71 -20.37 25.39
C CYS A 118 -2.30 -21.74 25.00
N PRO A 119 -3.63 -21.94 25.09
CA PRO A 119 -4.24 -23.21 24.68
C PRO A 119 -4.06 -23.54 23.18
N THR A 120 -3.93 -22.54 22.32
CA THR A 120 -3.83 -22.71 20.86
C THR A 120 -2.39 -22.87 20.40
N CYS A 121 -1.51 -21.91 20.68
CA CYS A 121 -0.13 -21.94 20.17
C CYS A 121 0.88 -22.53 21.16
N LYS A 122 0.44 -22.94 22.36
CA LYS A 122 1.25 -23.63 23.39
C LYS A 122 2.46 -22.87 23.91
N GLN A 123 2.56 -21.58 23.60
CA GLN A 123 3.59 -20.73 24.15
C GLN A 123 3.40 -20.57 25.67
N PRO A 124 4.47 -20.74 26.47
CA PRO A 124 4.41 -20.68 27.92
C PRO A 124 4.17 -19.25 28.43
N PRO A 125 4.00 -19.06 29.76
CA PRO A 125 4.07 -17.75 30.37
C PRO A 125 5.34 -16.98 29.94
N ASP A 126 5.24 -15.65 29.95
CA ASP A 126 6.32 -14.71 29.60
C ASP A 126 6.81 -14.79 28.14
N HIS A 127 6.13 -15.57 27.30
CA HIS A 127 6.40 -15.66 25.87
C HIS A 127 5.24 -15.11 25.05
N ALA A 128 5.56 -14.45 23.94
CA ALA A 128 4.55 -14.00 23.00
C ALA A 128 3.88 -15.18 22.31
N CYS A 129 2.61 -15.01 21.93
CA CYS A 129 1.95 -15.98 21.07
C CYS A 129 2.61 -16.04 19.70
N VAL A 130 2.55 -17.21 19.04
CA VAL A 130 3.01 -17.39 17.66
C VAL A 130 1.85 -17.70 16.71
N ASN A 131 2.03 -17.33 15.44
CA ASN A 131 1.15 -17.71 14.35
C ASN A 131 1.52 -19.10 13.84
N LEU A 132 0.60 -20.06 13.94
CA LEU A 132 0.82 -21.44 13.54
C LEU A 132 0.98 -21.63 12.03
N ALA A 133 0.53 -20.66 11.22
CA ALA A 133 0.67 -20.73 9.77
C ALA A 133 2.00 -20.15 9.26
N THR A 134 2.58 -19.18 9.98
CA THR A 134 3.79 -18.44 9.55
C THR A 134 4.97 -18.59 10.50
N ASP A 135 4.78 -19.27 11.63
CA ASP A 135 5.71 -19.41 12.76
C ASP A 135 6.29 -18.08 13.27
N THR A 136 5.57 -16.97 13.01
CA THR A 136 6.01 -15.62 13.41
C THR A 136 5.42 -15.25 14.77
N ALA A 137 6.18 -14.51 15.58
CA ALA A 137 5.67 -13.90 16.81
C ALA A 137 4.47 -12.99 16.52
N ARG A 138 3.58 -12.85 17.50
CA ARG A 138 2.36 -12.04 17.37
C ARG A 138 2.42 -10.79 18.24
N LYS A 139 1.99 -9.68 17.64
CA LYS A 139 1.76 -8.38 18.30
C LYS A 139 0.76 -8.48 19.44
N ILE A 140 -0.25 -9.33 19.30
CA ILE A 140 -1.34 -9.50 20.28
C ILE A 140 -1.51 -10.97 20.68
N PRO A 141 -2.04 -11.24 21.90
CA PRO A 141 -2.32 -12.61 22.33
C PRO A 141 -3.32 -13.33 21.42
N CYS A 142 -3.22 -14.66 21.33
CA CYS A 142 -4.25 -15.48 20.70
C CYS A 142 -5.59 -15.32 21.43
N GLN A 143 -6.70 -15.40 20.69
CA GLN A 143 -8.04 -15.25 21.27
C GLN A 143 -8.31 -16.29 22.36
N SER A 144 -7.79 -17.50 22.21
CA SER A 144 -7.89 -18.56 23.23
C SER A 144 -7.10 -18.26 24.50
N ARG A 145 -5.98 -17.53 24.41
CA ARG A 145 -5.21 -17.10 25.59
C ARG A 145 -5.95 -16.01 26.35
N LEU A 146 -6.61 -15.09 25.63
CA LEU A 146 -7.49 -14.08 26.22
C LEU A 146 -8.69 -14.71 26.93
N LYS A 147 -9.34 -15.70 26.29
CA LYS A 147 -10.53 -16.39 26.82
C LYS A 147 -10.23 -17.40 27.93
N ALA A 148 -8.97 -17.68 28.24
CA ALA A 148 -8.59 -18.56 29.35
C ALA A 148 -8.70 -17.86 30.73
N GLN A 149 -9.33 -16.69 30.80
CA GLN A 149 -9.88 -16.13 32.04
C GLN A 149 -11.08 -17.00 32.43
N GLY A 150 -11.02 -17.56 33.65
CA GLY A 150 -11.95 -18.59 34.14
C GLY A 150 -13.41 -18.36 33.81
#